data_AF-A0A915A054-F1
#
_entry.id   AF-A0A915A054-F1
#
_cell.length_a   1.000
_cell.length_b   1.000
_cell.length_c   1.000
_cell.angle_alpha   90.00
_cell.angle_beta   90.00
_cell.angle_gamma   90.00
#
_symmetry.space_group_name_H-M   'P 1'
#
loop_
_entity.id
_entity.type
_entity.pdbx_description
1 polymer ?
#
loop_
_entity_poly.entity_id
_entity_poly.type
_entity_poly.pdbx_seq_one_letter_code
_entity_poly.pdbx_strand_id
1 'polypeptide(L)'
;MEIVILRYTSFKKMFERKHNSHVSVNIILFQEVVKKQTLSLGGYGQHLNILGLNLAAIKPFAAMNIAKLWNIPVVYVCENNGYGFGTSTKRACAAKHYYDRVSYMPGVWVDGMDVLAVREAARWAKEWCNGGKGPLILEMSTYRYGGHSVADPGTSYRTRDEVEEVRRTRDAINAFKEKVITAGLVAEDELKEIDRKIRKEVDEAAKMARTGKEATTDLLLTDLYHNTPPQVVRCTTDYVRQPYTNSSEACRALG
;
A
#
# COMPACT_ATOMS: atom_id res chain seq x y z
N MET A 1 -22.70 8.57 6.14
CA MET A 1 -22.33 8.10 4.78
C MET A 1 -21.16 8.95 4.33
N GLU A 2 -19.94 8.52 4.64
CA GLU A 2 -18.70 9.05 4.08
C GLU A 2 -17.81 7.84 3.83
N ILE A 3 -17.71 7.44 2.56
CA ILE A 3 -16.63 6.55 2.12
C ILE A 3 -15.48 7.51 1.81
N VAL A 4 -14.62 7.74 2.80
CA VAL A 4 -13.35 8.43 2.57
C VAL A 4 -12.44 7.45 1.82
N ILE A 5 -12.51 7.49 0.49
CA ILE A 5 -11.35 7.11 -0.33
C ILE A 5 -10.30 8.15 0.04
N LEU A 6 -9.27 7.76 0.79
CA LEU A 6 -8.16 8.61 1.18
C LEU A 6 -7.53 9.19 -0.10
N ARG A 7 -7.97 10.39 -0.47
CA ARG A 7 -7.35 11.22 -1.48
C ARG A 7 -5.98 11.66 -0.97
N TYR A 8 -5.11 11.73 -1.94
CA TYR A 8 -3.69 12.05 -1.92
C TYR A 8 -3.41 13.48 -1.40
N THR A 9 -3.58 13.79 -0.10
CA THR A 9 -3.36 15.18 0.41
C THR A 9 -2.75 15.28 1.82
N SER A 10 -1.89 14.36 2.23
CA SER A 10 -1.10 14.56 3.47
C SER A 10 0.32 14.03 3.36
N PHE A 11 1.09 14.61 2.45
CA PHE A 11 2.48 14.28 2.15
C PHE A 11 3.49 14.99 3.08
N LYS A 12 3.26 15.07 4.40
CA LYS A 12 4.19 15.85 5.28
C LYS A 12 4.57 15.27 6.64
N LYS A 13 4.26 14.01 6.96
CA LYS A 13 4.72 13.41 8.24
C LYS A 13 5.16 11.93 8.16
N MET A 14 5.53 11.43 6.99
CA MET A 14 5.79 10.01 6.80
C MET A 14 7.09 9.75 6.03
N PHE A 15 8.20 10.27 6.55
CA PHE A 15 9.53 9.99 6.01
C PHE A 15 10.51 9.66 7.13
N GLU A 16 10.29 8.55 7.84
CA GLU A 16 11.33 7.94 8.68
C GLU A 16 11.33 6.42 8.50
N ARG A 17 12.52 5.90 8.17
CA ARG A 17 12.95 4.49 7.95
C ARG A 17 12.90 3.97 6.50
N LYS A 18 13.98 4.33 5.78
CA LYS A 18 14.46 3.65 4.57
C LYS A 18 15.11 2.30 4.93
N HIS A 19 14.47 1.20 4.55
CA HIS A 19 15.12 0.02 4.00
C HIS A 19 14.10 -0.70 3.10
N ASN A 20 14.00 -0.27 1.85
CA ASN A 20 13.20 -0.94 0.83
C ASN A 20 13.89 -0.79 -0.53
N SER A 21 14.89 -1.64 -0.76
CA SER A 21 15.36 -1.95 -2.11
C SER A 21 15.38 -3.48 -2.25
N HIS A 22 14.74 -3.93 -3.32
CA HIS A 22 14.63 -5.30 -3.83
C HIS A 22 13.36 -6.09 -3.42
N VAL A 23 12.59 -6.45 -4.46
CA VAL A 23 11.41 -7.32 -4.49
C VAL A 23 10.08 -6.68 -4.01
N SER A 24 9.54 -5.73 -4.77
CA SER A 24 8.18 -5.81 -5.39
C SER A 24 7.08 -6.74 -4.83
N VAL A 25 6.94 -6.80 -3.52
CA VAL A 25 5.70 -7.10 -2.86
C VAL A 25 5.77 -6.15 -1.68
N ASN A 26 4.83 -5.22 -1.62
CA ASN A 26 4.80 -4.23 -0.57
C ASN A 26 4.72 -4.96 0.78
N ILE A 27 5.87 -5.08 1.46
CA ILE A 27 5.98 -5.51 2.84
C ILE A 27 5.88 -4.22 3.64
N ILE A 28 4.69 -3.96 4.17
CA ILE A 28 4.58 -3.04 5.31
C ILE A 28 4.94 -3.91 6.52
N LEU A 29 5.89 -3.46 7.33
CA LEU A 29 6.24 -4.07 8.62
C LEU A 29 5.96 -3.01 9.68
N PHE A 30 5.12 -3.29 10.67
CA PHE A 30 5.01 -2.43 11.86
C PHE A 30 4.80 -3.27 13.13
N GLN A 31 5.83 -3.29 13.98
CA GLN A 31 5.75 -3.40 15.44
C GLN A 31 5.46 -1.97 15.97
N GLU A 32 4.83 -1.67 17.10
CA GLU A 32 4.69 -2.36 18.38
C GLU A 32 3.56 -1.69 19.19
N VAL A 33 3.14 -2.36 20.26
CA VAL A 33 2.23 -1.90 21.31
C VAL A 33 2.72 -0.59 21.93
N VAL A 34 2.01 0.52 21.74
CA VAL A 34 2.15 1.72 22.60
C VAL A 34 0.77 2.21 23.02
N LYS A 35 0.41 1.90 24.27
CA LYS A 35 -0.62 2.64 25.02
C LYS A 35 -0.09 4.07 25.24
N LYS A 36 -0.70 5.10 24.63
CA LYS A 36 -1.05 6.41 25.23
C LYS A 36 -1.63 7.41 24.21
N GLN A 37 -2.57 8.20 24.72
CA GLN A 37 -3.33 9.36 24.19
C GLN A 37 -2.42 10.41 23.50
N THR A 38 -2.78 11.27 22.51
CA THR A 38 -4.04 12.01 22.20
C THR A 38 -3.96 12.79 20.85
N LEU A 39 -5.14 13.09 20.23
CA LEU A 39 -5.62 14.26 19.40
C LEU A 39 -4.90 14.67 18.07
N SER A 40 -5.54 15.03 16.93
CA SER A 40 -6.77 15.82 16.62
C SER A 40 -7.35 15.42 15.22
N LEU A 41 -8.62 15.56 14.81
CA LEU A 41 -9.82 16.31 15.23
C LEU A 41 -11.08 15.42 15.03
N GLY A 42 -11.92 15.27 16.06
CA GLY A 42 -13.33 14.84 15.96
C GLY A 42 -13.63 13.33 16.05
N GLY A 43 -13.82 12.80 17.26
CA GLY A 43 -14.57 11.55 17.51
C GLY A 43 -13.75 10.33 17.91
N TYR A 44 -14.02 9.81 19.11
CA TYR A 44 -13.45 8.60 19.72
C TYR A 44 -13.38 7.35 18.80
N GLY A 45 -12.24 6.67 18.70
CA GLY A 45 -12.14 5.39 17.95
C GLY A 45 -10.79 4.67 18.05
N GLN A 46 -10.83 3.34 18.20
CA GLN A 46 -9.69 2.41 18.32
C GLN A 46 -8.94 2.23 16.98
N HIS A 47 -7.60 2.12 17.03
CA HIS A 47 -6.71 2.06 15.86
C HIS A 47 -6.74 0.69 15.16
N LEU A 48 -6.93 0.69 13.82
CA LEU A 48 -6.79 -0.47 12.93
C LEU A 48 -5.40 -0.43 12.27
N ASN A 49 -4.61 -1.49 12.41
CA ASN A 49 -3.36 -1.66 11.68
C ASN A 49 -3.57 -2.63 10.50
N ILE A 50 -3.36 -2.16 9.27
CA ILE A 50 -3.41 -2.98 8.06
C ILE A 50 -1.98 -3.24 7.61
N LEU A 51 -1.61 -4.51 7.51
CA LEU A 51 -0.27 -4.91 7.09
C LEU A 51 -0.31 -5.67 5.77
N GLY A 52 0.17 -5.05 4.69
CA GLY A 52 0.40 -5.72 3.41
C GLY A 52 1.65 -6.61 3.52
N LEU A 53 1.51 -7.91 3.26
CA LEU A 53 2.62 -8.86 3.34
C LEU A 53 2.68 -9.77 2.12
N ASN A 54 3.91 -10.03 1.65
CA ASN A 54 4.19 -11.26 0.93
C ASN A 54 4.21 -12.42 1.92
N LEU A 55 3.17 -13.25 1.92
CA LEU A 55 3.10 -14.36 2.86
C LEU A 55 4.17 -15.42 2.59
N ALA A 56 4.85 -15.44 1.44
CA ALA A 56 5.88 -16.43 1.11
C ALA A 56 7.16 -16.37 1.99
N ALA A 57 7.40 -15.26 2.70
CA ALA A 57 8.61 -15.09 3.51
C ALA A 57 8.49 -15.70 4.93
N ILE A 58 9.63 -16.11 5.52
CA ILE A 58 9.72 -16.70 6.88
C ILE A 58 9.37 -15.68 7.98
N LYS A 59 9.79 -14.42 7.82
CA LYS A 59 9.58 -13.34 8.83
C LYS A 59 8.10 -13.06 9.15
N PRO A 60 7.17 -13.04 8.17
CA PRO A 60 5.72 -12.99 8.41
C PRO A 60 5.20 -13.95 9.48
N PHE A 61 5.68 -15.20 9.51
CA PHE A 61 5.16 -16.21 10.43
C PHE A 61 5.52 -15.93 11.89
N ALA A 62 6.72 -15.40 12.16
CA ALA A 62 7.11 -15.00 13.51
C ALA A 62 6.20 -13.88 14.03
N ALA A 63 5.92 -12.87 13.20
CA ALA A 63 5.02 -11.78 13.54
C ALA A 63 3.57 -12.27 13.77
N MET A 64 3.07 -13.14 12.90
CA MET A 64 1.72 -13.73 13.01
C MET A 64 1.56 -14.60 14.25
N ASN A 65 2.59 -15.37 14.60
CA ASN A 65 2.61 -16.16 15.82
C ASN A 65 2.48 -15.27 17.06
N ILE A 66 3.30 -14.22 17.14
CA ILE A 66 3.25 -13.26 18.26
C ILE A 66 1.91 -12.53 18.30
N ALA A 67 1.40 -12.07 17.15
CA ALA A 67 0.12 -11.40 17.08
C ALA A 67 -1.03 -12.30 17.54
N LYS A 68 -1.01 -13.59 17.21
CA LYS A 68 -2.01 -14.53 17.71
C LYS A 68 -1.84 -14.77 19.20
N LEU A 69 -0.61 -15.02 19.67
CA LEU A 69 -0.29 -15.30 21.07
C LEU A 69 -0.76 -14.16 22.00
N TRP A 70 -0.58 -12.91 21.59
CA TRP A 70 -0.97 -11.73 22.37
C TRP A 70 -2.33 -11.16 21.97
N ASN A 71 -3.07 -11.84 21.10
CA ASN A 71 -4.39 -11.44 20.61
C ASN A 71 -4.41 -9.98 20.08
N ILE A 72 -3.37 -9.60 19.33
CA ILE A 72 -3.19 -8.24 18.81
C ILE A 72 -4.25 -7.95 17.73
N PRO A 73 -4.94 -6.80 17.76
CA PRO A 73 -5.90 -6.40 16.73
C PRO A 73 -5.18 -5.95 15.46
N VAL A 74 -4.83 -6.90 14.59
CA VAL A 74 -4.15 -6.64 13.31
C VAL A 74 -4.79 -7.44 12.18
N VAL A 75 -4.96 -6.78 11.03
CA VAL A 75 -5.44 -7.43 9.80
C VAL A 75 -4.25 -7.59 8.86
N TYR A 76 -3.88 -8.83 8.60
CA TYR A 76 -2.87 -9.17 7.61
C TYR A 76 -3.52 -9.27 6.23
N VAL A 77 -2.99 -8.56 5.24
CA VAL A 77 -3.52 -8.57 3.88
C VAL A 77 -2.47 -9.15 2.93
N CYS A 78 -2.88 -10.17 2.18
CA CYS A 78 -2.08 -10.74 1.11
C CYS A 78 -2.69 -10.39 -0.24
N GLU A 79 -2.00 -9.53 -1.00
CA GLU A 79 -2.38 -9.21 -2.38
C GLU A 79 -1.86 -10.31 -3.30
N ASN A 80 -2.70 -11.33 -3.52
CA ASN A 80 -2.37 -12.45 -4.39
C ASN A 80 -2.71 -12.09 -5.84
N ASN A 81 -1.71 -11.63 -6.58
CA ASN A 81 -1.79 -11.32 -8.00
C ASN A 81 -1.31 -12.46 -8.93
N GLY A 82 -1.03 -13.65 -8.38
CA GLY A 82 -0.54 -14.82 -9.11
C GLY A 82 0.99 -14.90 -9.30
N TYR A 83 1.76 -13.82 -9.07
CA TYR A 83 3.19 -13.77 -9.39
C TYR A 83 4.04 -12.96 -8.40
N GLY A 84 5.07 -13.58 -7.83
CA GLY A 84 6.17 -12.90 -7.14
C GLY A 84 7.35 -12.68 -8.09
N PHE A 85 7.60 -11.44 -8.52
CA PHE A 85 8.45 -11.19 -9.69
C PHE A 85 7.88 -11.95 -10.90
N GLY A 86 8.67 -12.87 -11.45
CA GLY A 86 8.27 -13.78 -12.52
C GLY A 86 8.02 -15.20 -12.03
N THR A 87 8.01 -15.43 -10.72
CA THR A 87 7.74 -16.76 -10.13
C THR A 87 6.26 -16.86 -9.81
N SER A 88 5.57 -17.83 -10.41
CA SER A 88 4.16 -18.07 -10.16
C SER A 88 3.93 -18.63 -8.76
N THR A 89 2.75 -18.36 -8.17
CA THR A 89 2.37 -18.87 -6.84
C THR A 89 2.55 -20.38 -6.71
N LYS A 90 2.13 -21.14 -7.75
CA LYS A 90 2.28 -22.61 -7.81
C LYS A 90 3.73 -23.09 -7.70
N ARG A 91 4.71 -22.29 -8.13
CA ARG A 91 6.14 -22.61 -8.04
C ARG A 91 6.78 -22.09 -6.75
N ALA A 92 6.19 -21.08 -6.13
CA ALA A 92 6.73 -20.42 -4.95
C ALA A 92 6.13 -20.90 -3.63
N CYS A 93 4.95 -21.52 -3.66
CA CYS A 93 4.17 -21.86 -2.47
C CYS A 93 3.63 -23.28 -2.56
N ALA A 94 3.97 -24.11 -1.57
CA ALA A 94 3.42 -25.45 -1.42
C ALA A 94 1.97 -25.45 -0.89
N ALA A 95 1.59 -24.42 -0.13
CA ALA A 95 0.21 -24.26 0.34
C ALA A 95 -0.71 -23.86 -0.83
N LYS A 96 -1.93 -24.41 -0.82
CA LYS A 96 -2.93 -24.18 -1.86
C LYS A 96 -3.54 -22.78 -1.79
N HIS A 97 -3.73 -22.26 -0.59
CA HIS A 97 -4.29 -20.94 -0.35
C HIS A 97 -3.32 -20.13 0.53
N TYR A 98 -3.46 -18.80 0.49
CA TYR A 98 -2.66 -17.91 1.32
C TYR A 98 -3.39 -17.55 2.61
N TYR A 99 -4.72 -17.46 2.59
CA TYR A 99 -5.52 -17.17 3.79
C TYR A 99 -5.46 -18.28 4.85
N ASP A 100 -5.11 -19.52 4.49
CA ASP A 100 -5.04 -20.68 5.41
C ASP A 100 -3.61 -21.05 5.85
N ARG A 101 -2.60 -20.29 5.40
CA ARG A 101 -1.16 -20.55 5.67
C ARG A 101 -0.81 -20.65 7.15
N VAL A 102 -1.60 -20.01 8.00
CA VAL A 102 -1.42 -19.97 9.45
C VAL A 102 -2.63 -20.62 10.08
N SER A 103 -2.56 -21.94 10.31
CA SER A 103 -3.70 -22.76 10.72
C SER A 103 -4.41 -22.31 12.00
N TYR A 104 -3.72 -21.62 12.90
CA TYR A 104 -4.26 -21.10 14.16
C TYR A 104 -4.85 -19.69 14.05
N MET A 105 -4.82 -19.06 12.87
CA MET A 105 -5.32 -17.71 12.63
C MET A 105 -6.47 -17.76 11.59
N PRO A 106 -7.60 -17.08 11.82
CA PRO A 106 -8.69 -17.05 10.86
C PRO A 106 -8.25 -16.35 9.58
N GLY A 107 -8.64 -16.91 8.44
CA GLY A 107 -8.37 -16.38 7.11
C GLY A 107 -9.63 -16.27 6.27
N VAL A 108 -9.70 -15.22 5.45
CA VAL A 108 -10.81 -14.98 4.52
C VAL A 108 -10.24 -14.72 3.12
N TRP A 109 -10.77 -15.44 2.14
CA TRP A 109 -10.54 -15.15 0.73
C TRP A 109 -11.50 -14.04 0.27
N VAL A 110 -10.97 -13.08 -0.47
CA VAL A 110 -11.71 -11.93 -0.98
C VAL A 110 -11.42 -11.77 -2.47
N ASP A 111 -12.46 -11.58 -3.28
CA ASP A 111 -12.27 -11.17 -4.67
C ASP A 111 -11.73 -9.74 -4.71
N GLY A 112 -10.43 -9.60 -4.92
CA GLY A 112 -9.72 -8.32 -4.98
C GLY A 112 -10.01 -7.53 -6.26
N MET A 113 -10.76 -8.10 -7.20
CA MET A 113 -11.24 -7.41 -8.40
C MET A 113 -12.67 -6.84 -8.22
N ASP A 114 -13.34 -7.12 -7.11
CA ASP A 114 -14.65 -6.54 -6.76
C ASP A 114 -14.52 -5.53 -5.63
N VAL A 115 -14.60 -4.24 -5.96
CA VAL A 115 -14.47 -3.14 -4.99
C VAL A 115 -15.47 -3.23 -3.83
N LEU A 116 -16.68 -3.77 -4.06
CA LEU A 116 -17.67 -3.93 -3.01
C LEU A 116 -17.32 -5.09 -2.08
N ALA A 117 -16.79 -6.20 -2.61
CA ALA A 117 -16.30 -7.31 -1.81
C ALA A 117 -15.12 -6.87 -0.92
N VAL A 118 -14.17 -6.13 -1.49
CA VAL A 118 -13.03 -5.57 -0.75
C VAL A 118 -13.51 -4.63 0.36
N ARG A 119 -14.46 -3.74 0.06
CA ARG A 119 -15.04 -2.81 1.05
C ARG A 119 -15.69 -3.58 2.21
N GLU A 120 -16.53 -4.56 1.92
CA GLU A 120 -17.22 -5.33 2.96
C GLU A 120 -16.25 -6.19 3.78
N ALA A 121 -15.26 -6.82 3.14
CA ALA A 121 -14.23 -7.57 3.83
C ALA A 121 -13.39 -6.68 4.78
N ALA A 122 -13.01 -5.48 4.33
CA ALA A 122 -12.30 -4.51 5.15
C ALA A 122 -13.14 -4.02 6.34
N ARG A 123 -14.44 -3.73 6.11
CA ARG A 123 -15.38 -3.35 7.16
C ARG A 123 -15.52 -4.45 8.22
N TRP A 124 -15.77 -5.68 7.79
CA TRP A 124 -15.89 -6.84 8.66
C TRP A 124 -14.60 -7.12 9.44
N ALA A 125 -13.43 -7.05 8.77
CA ALA A 125 -12.14 -7.29 9.40
C ALA A 125 -11.83 -6.24 10.49
N LYS A 126 -12.23 -4.99 10.26
CA LYS A 126 -12.15 -3.93 11.27
C LYS A 126 -13.04 -4.24 12.47
N GLU A 127 -14.29 -4.62 12.24
CA GLU A 127 -15.23 -5.01 13.30
C GLU A 127 -14.71 -6.23 14.08
N TRP A 128 -14.07 -7.19 13.41
CA TRP A 128 -13.44 -8.36 14.03
C TRP A 128 -12.34 -7.96 15.02
N CYS A 129 -11.35 -7.19 14.55
CA CYS A 129 -10.22 -6.79 15.36
C CYS A 129 -10.65 -5.87 16.51
N ASN A 130 -11.54 -4.91 16.25
CA ASN A 130 -12.08 -4.02 17.29
C ASN A 130 -12.95 -4.77 18.31
N GLY A 131 -13.59 -5.86 17.90
CA GLY A 131 -14.32 -6.76 18.79
C GLY A 131 -13.43 -7.63 19.69
N GLY A 132 -12.11 -7.44 19.69
CA GLY A 132 -11.17 -8.18 20.54
C GLY A 132 -10.94 -9.63 20.10
N LYS A 133 -11.34 -9.99 18.87
CA LYS A 133 -11.19 -11.36 18.33
C LYS A 133 -9.78 -11.67 17.82
N GLY A 134 -8.84 -10.74 18.01
CA GLY A 134 -7.44 -10.90 17.66
C GLY A 134 -7.16 -10.68 16.17
N PRO A 135 -6.04 -11.25 15.68
CA PRO A 135 -5.61 -11.06 14.31
C PRO A 135 -6.38 -11.94 13.33
N LEU A 136 -6.40 -11.53 12.06
CA LEU A 136 -6.94 -12.30 10.95
C LEU A 136 -6.17 -12.05 9.66
N ILE A 137 -6.33 -12.94 8.68
CA ILE A 137 -5.73 -12.86 7.34
C ILE A 137 -6.82 -12.59 6.30
N LEU A 138 -6.60 -11.63 5.41
CA LEU A 138 -7.37 -11.44 4.18
C LEU A 138 -6.48 -11.76 2.98
N GLU A 139 -6.87 -12.74 2.17
CA GLU A 139 -6.27 -12.97 0.85
C GLU A 139 -7.09 -12.24 -0.21
N MET A 140 -6.52 -11.16 -0.76
CA MET A 140 -7.10 -10.41 -1.86
C MET A 140 -6.66 -11.04 -3.17
N SER A 141 -7.55 -11.80 -3.83
CA SER A 141 -7.29 -12.35 -5.15
C SER A 141 -7.45 -11.27 -6.21
N THR A 142 -6.34 -10.75 -6.69
CA THR A 142 -6.30 -9.63 -7.64
C THR A 142 -5.39 -9.98 -8.83
N TYR A 143 -5.08 -9.00 -9.68
CA TYR A 143 -4.19 -9.19 -10.82
C TYR A 143 -3.47 -7.88 -11.20
N ARG A 144 -2.21 -8.01 -11.65
CA ARG A 144 -1.45 -6.88 -12.20
C ARG A 144 -1.37 -6.95 -13.72
N TYR A 145 -1.82 -5.92 -14.42
CA TYR A 145 -1.75 -5.91 -15.88
C TYR A 145 -0.34 -5.67 -16.42
N GLY A 146 0.39 -4.74 -15.80
CA GLY A 146 1.78 -4.49 -16.12
C GLY A 146 2.68 -5.63 -15.64
N GLY A 147 3.88 -5.69 -16.20
CA GLY A 147 4.98 -6.46 -15.65
C GLY A 147 5.32 -6.00 -14.22
N HIS A 148 6.33 -6.63 -13.62
CA HIS A 148 6.62 -6.39 -12.22
C HIS A 148 7.10 -4.96 -11.92
N SER A 149 7.87 -4.41 -12.84
CA SER A 149 8.41 -3.07 -12.81
C SER A 149 8.55 -2.59 -14.25
N VAL A 150 8.95 -1.33 -14.46
CA VAL A 150 9.20 -0.79 -15.80
C VAL A 150 10.26 -1.58 -16.57
N ALA A 151 11.21 -2.20 -15.86
CA ALA A 151 12.27 -3.01 -16.46
C ALA A 151 11.85 -4.45 -16.78
N ASP A 152 10.69 -4.90 -16.28
CA ASP A 152 10.16 -6.24 -16.54
C ASP A 152 8.94 -6.16 -17.46
N PRO A 153 9.03 -6.58 -18.74
CA PRO A 153 7.89 -6.61 -19.65
C PRO A 153 6.80 -7.60 -19.22
N GLY A 154 7.14 -8.62 -18.41
CA GLY A 154 6.20 -9.60 -17.89
C GLY A 154 5.72 -10.65 -18.89
N THR A 155 6.39 -10.82 -20.03
CA THR A 155 6.03 -11.75 -21.11
C THR A 155 6.78 -13.10 -21.04
N SER A 156 7.80 -13.22 -20.20
CA SER A 156 8.63 -14.44 -20.09
C SER A 156 8.03 -15.51 -19.16
N TYR A 157 7.03 -15.17 -18.36
CA TYR A 157 6.48 -16.05 -17.32
C TYR A 157 4.94 -16.12 -17.30
N ARG A 158 4.27 -15.47 -18.25
CA ARG A 158 2.82 -15.50 -18.48
C ARG A 158 2.51 -15.04 -19.90
N THR A 159 1.35 -15.42 -20.43
CA THR A 159 0.95 -15.07 -21.79
C THR A 159 0.28 -13.70 -21.85
N ARG A 160 0.28 -13.10 -23.03
CA ARG A 160 -0.52 -11.88 -23.27
C ARG A 160 -2.01 -12.18 -23.17
N ASP A 161 -2.42 -13.33 -23.68
CA ASP A 161 -3.81 -13.79 -23.65
C ASP A 161 -4.35 -13.88 -22.22
N GLU A 162 -3.56 -14.37 -21.25
CA GLU A 162 -3.95 -14.39 -19.84
C GLU A 162 -4.24 -12.97 -19.31
N VAL A 163 -3.35 -12.03 -19.60
CA VAL A 163 -3.51 -10.62 -19.16
C VAL A 163 -4.73 -9.98 -19.80
N GLU A 164 -4.94 -10.21 -21.09
CA GLU A 164 -6.07 -9.67 -21.85
C GLU A 164 -7.39 -10.29 -21.40
N GLU A 165 -7.42 -11.59 -21.13
CA GLU A 165 -8.58 -12.30 -20.60
C GLU A 165 -9.00 -11.74 -19.24
N VAL A 166 -8.07 -11.60 -18.29
CA VAL A 166 -8.37 -11.04 -16.96
C VAL A 166 -8.86 -9.60 -17.09
N ARG A 167 -8.22 -8.78 -17.94
CA ARG A 167 -8.66 -7.39 -18.17
C ARG A 167 -10.06 -7.33 -18.77
N ARG A 168 -10.41 -8.24 -19.68
CA ARG A 168 -11.73 -8.27 -20.31
C ARG A 168 -12.82 -8.73 -19.33
N THR A 169 -12.51 -9.71 -18.49
CA THR A 169 -13.52 -10.44 -17.71
C THR A 169 -13.62 -10.00 -16.25
N ARG A 170 -12.57 -9.41 -15.69
CA ARG A 170 -12.46 -9.11 -14.26
C ARG A 170 -11.94 -7.71 -13.97
N ASP A 171 -11.92 -6.78 -14.93
CA ASP A 171 -11.45 -5.43 -14.63
C ASP A 171 -12.33 -4.74 -13.58
N ALA A 172 -11.71 -4.31 -12.48
CA ALA A 172 -12.43 -3.78 -11.32
C ALA A 172 -13.17 -2.47 -11.61
N ILE A 173 -12.65 -1.65 -12.54
CA ILE A 173 -13.29 -0.38 -12.93
C ILE A 173 -14.50 -0.68 -13.80
N ASN A 174 -14.34 -1.53 -14.83
CA ASN A 174 -15.44 -1.91 -15.72
C ASN A 174 -16.55 -2.64 -14.96
N ALA A 175 -16.20 -3.62 -14.12
CA ALA A 175 -17.17 -4.37 -13.32
C ALA A 175 -17.96 -3.45 -12.37
N PHE A 176 -17.31 -2.46 -11.75
CA PHE A 176 -18.02 -1.52 -10.90
C PHE A 176 -18.86 -0.52 -11.71
N LYS A 177 -18.35 -0.04 -12.85
CA LYS A 177 -19.10 0.82 -13.80
C LYS A 177 -20.42 0.15 -14.20
N GLU A 178 -20.38 -1.12 -14.61
CA GLU A 178 -21.56 -1.88 -14.99
C GLU A 178 -22.57 -1.96 -13.84
N LYS A 179 -22.11 -2.31 -12.63
CA LYS A 179 -22.97 -2.40 -11.44
C LYS A 179 -23.71 -1.09 -11.14
N VAL A 180 -23.03 0.06 -11.18
CA VAL A 180 -23.66 1.35 -10.84
C VAL A 180 -24.60 1.85 -11.93
N ILE A 181 -24.31 1.57 -13.21
CA ILE A 181 -25.21 1.90 -14.33
C ILE A 181 -26.46 1.02 -14.27
N THR A 182 -26.30 -0.31 -14.12
CA THR A 182 -27.43 -1.24 -14.03
C THR A 182 -28.32 -0.95 -12.82
N ALA A 183 -27.75 -0.48 -11.72
CA ALA A 183 -28.49 -0.04 -10.55
C ALA A 183 -29.17 1.34 -10.70
N GLY A 184 -28.97 2.04 -11.83
CA GLY A 184 -29.52 3.38 -12.07
C GLY A 184 -28.96 4.46 -11.15
N LEU A 185 -27.80 4.24 -10.55
CA LEU A 185 -27.19 5.17 -9.59
C LEU A 185 -26.46 6.32 -10.29
N VAL A 186 -25.98 6.10 -11.50
CA VAL A 186 -25.20 7.06 -12.29
C VAL A 186 -25.45 6.81 -13.78
N ALA A 187 -25.59 7.88 -14.58
CA ALA A 187 -25.67 7.78 -16.03
C ALA A 187 -24.29 7.59 -16.67
N GLU A 188 -24.23 6.94 -17.84
CA GLU A 188 -22.94 6.68 -18.50
C GLU A 188 -22.16 7.97 -18.83
N ASP A 189 -22.86 9.04 -19.22
CA ASP A 189 -22.23 10.31 -19.56
C ASP A 189 -21.62 11.02 -18.34
N GLU A 190 -22.16 10.80 -17.14
CA GLU A 190 -21.56 11.30 -15.90
C GLU A 190 -20.22 10.61 -15.62
N LEU A 191 -20.10 9.31 -15.90
CA LEU A 191 -18.84 8.58 -15.76
C LEU A 191 -17.79 9.04 -16.78
N LYS A 192 -18.19 9.30 -18.03
CA LYS A 192 -17.29 9.89 -19.03
C LYS A 192 -16.77 11.26 -18.61
N GLU A 193 -17.63 12.06 -17.96
CA GLU A 193 -17.22 13.35 -17.43
C GLU A 193 -16.21 13.22 -16.29
N ILE A 194 -16.40 12.24 -15.40
CA ILE A 194 -15.43 11.91 -14.36
C ILE A 194 -14.09 11.50 -14.98
N ASP A 195 -14.09 10.62 -15.98
CA ASP A 195 -12.88 10.20 -16.68
C ASP A 195 -12.12 11.39 -17.28
N ARG A 196 -12.84 12.32 -17.92
CA ARG A 196 -12.26 13.54 -18.49
C ARG A 196 -11.62 14.42 -17.41
N LYS A 197 -12.29 14.60 -16.27
CA LYS A 197 -11.78 15.38 -15.14
C LYS A 197 -10.51 14.75 -14.55
N ILE A 198 -10.53 13.43 -14.31
CA ILE A 198 -9.39 12.71 -13.74
C ILE A 198 -8.19 12.73 -14.69
N ARG A 199 -8.41 12.57 -16.01
CA ARG A 199 -7.32 12.69 -17.01
C ARG A 199 -6.66 14.06 -16.94
N LYS A 200 -7.45 15.14 -16.89
CA LYS A 200 -6.93 16.50 -16.76
C LYS A 200 -6.12 16.67 -15.46
N GLU A 201 -6.63 16.19 -14.33
CA GLU A 201 -5.93 16.23 -13.03
C GLU A 201 -4.58 15.50 -13.09
N VAL A 202 -4.55 14.30 -13.68
CA VAL A 202 -3.32 13.51 -13.85
C VAL A 202 -2.32 14.20 -14.79
N ASP A 203 -2.79 14.77 -15.90
CA ASP A 203 -1.93 15.48 -16.86
C ASP A 203 -1.31 16.73 -16.24
N GLU A 204 -2.09 17.50 -15.48
CA GLU A 204 -1.59 18.67 -14.73
C GLU A 204 -0.57 18.27 -13.67
N ALA A 205 -0.83 17.19 -12.91
CA ALA A 205 0.11 16.66 -11.93
C ALA A 205 1.41 16.15 -12.59
N ALA A 206 1.30 15.46 -13.73
CA ALA A 206 2.45 14.98 -14.49
C ALA A 206 3.29 16.13 -15.06
N LYS A 207 2.64 17.19 -15.55
CA LYS A 207 3.31 18.41 -16.01
C LYS A 207 4.08 19.06 -14.87
N MET A 208 3.42 19.27 -13.73
CA MET A 208 4.04 19.84 -12.53
C MET A 208 5.26 19.01 -12.08
N ALA A 209 5.14 17.68 -12.08
CA ALA A 209 6.25 16.81 -11.70
C ALA A 209 7.45 16.90 -12.65
N ARG A 210 7.20 17.04 -13.96
CA ARG A 210 8.27 17.19 -14.98
C ARG A 210 8.96 18.55 -14.94
N THR A 211 8.23 19.60 -14.56
CA THR A 211 8.77 20.96 -14.45
C THR A 211 9.31 21.30 -13.06
N GLY A 212 9.16 20.37 -12.10
CA GLY A 212 9.66 20.53 -10.75
C GLY A 212 11.18 20.65 -10.75
N LYS A 213 11.71 21.52 -9.90
CA LYS A 213 13.16 21.63 -9.70
C LYS A 213 13.66 20.37 -9.00
N GLU A 214 14.83 19.89 -9.42
CA GLU A 214 15.50 18.81 -8.69
C GLU A 214 15.89 19.27 -7.28
N ALA A 215 15.96 18.32 -6.36
CA ALA A 215 16.45 18.56 -5.01
C ALA A 215 17.92 19.00 -5.07
N THR A 216 18.28 20.06 -4.34
CA THR A 216 19.67 20.48 -4.23
C THR A 216 20.48 19.48 -3.40
N THR A 217 21.79 19.52 -3.55
CA THR A 217 22.72 18.71 -2.75
C THR A 217 22.61 18.97 -1.24
N ASP A 218 22.07 20.11 -0.81
CA ASP A 218 21.87 20.43 0.61
C ASP A 218 20.88 19.48 1.29
N LEU A 219 19.87 19.00 0.54
CA LEU A 219 18.89 18.05 1.04
C LEU A 219 19.48 16.66 1.28
N LEU A 220 20.59 16.32 0.62
CA LEU A 220 21.24 15.01 0.77
C LEU A 220 21.71 14.75 2.20
N LEU A 221 22.07 15.81 2.93
CA LEU A 221 22.57 15.73 4.30
C LEU A 221 21.48 15.94 5.35
N THR A 222 20.22 16.15 4.96
CA THR A 222 19.11 16.32 5.91
C THR A 222 18.50 14.98 6.33
N ASP A 223 17.77 14.97 7.45
CA ASP A 223 17.01 13.82 7.96
C ASP A 223 17.85 12.55 8.22
N LEU A 224 19.15 12.71 8.51
CA LEU A 224 20.03 11.59 8.89
C LEU A 224 19.70 11.03 10.27
N TYR A 225 19.41 11.92 11.22
CA TYR A 225 19.01 11.59 12.58
C TYR A 225 17.88 12.51 13.04
N HIS A 226 17.01 11.97 13.90
CA HIS A 226 15.88 12.69 14.45
C HIS A 226 16.30 13.47 15.71
N ASN A 227 15.91 14.74 15.82
CA ASN A 227 16.14 15.62 16.98
C ASN A 227 17.61 15.69 17.45
N THR A 228 18.54 15.79 16.51
CA THR A 228 19.96 15.98 16.81
C THR A 228 20.44 17.36 16.35
N PRO A 229 21.48 17.93 16.99
CA PRO A 229 22.16 19.09 16.43
C PRO A 229 22.79 18.76 15.06
N PRO A 230 23.20 19.77 14.26
CA PRO A 230 23.90 19.55 13.01
C PRO A 230 25.16 18.68 13.17
N GLN A 231 25.19 17.57 12.46
CA GLN A 231 26.29 16.60 12.42
C GLN A 231 27.34 17.00 11.38
N VAL A 232 28.55 16.48 11.55
CA VAL A 232 29.59 16.50 10.51
C VAL A 232 29.53 15.17 9.77
N VAL A 233 29.21 15.22 8.48
CA VAL A 233 29.01 14.05 7.62
C VAL A 233 30.21 13.90 6.71
N ARG A 234 30.78 12.69 6.66
CA ARG A 234 31.83 12.36 5.70
C ARG A 234 31.22 12.20 4.31
N CYS A 235 31.61 13.07 3.40
CA CYS A 235 31.30 13.01 1.98
C CYS A 235 32.44 12.32 1.22
N THR A 236 32.35 12.29 -0.12
CA THR A 236 33.31 11.61 -0.98
C THR A 236 34.76 12.08 -0.76
N THR A 237 34.97 13.38 -0.57
CA THR A 237 36.30 14.00 -0.49
C THR A 237 36.58 14.73 0.82
N ASP A 238 35.54 15.06 1.57
CA ASP A 238 35.57 16.06 2.62
C ASP A 238 34.55 15.73 3.73
N TYR A 239 34.59 16.55 4.79
CA TYR A 239 33.65 16.47 5.90
C TYR A 239 32.80 17.72 5.90
N VAL A 240 31.49 17.56 5.65
CA VAL A 240 30.54 18.67 5.55
C VAL A 240 29.71 18.72 6.82
N ARG A 241 29.67 19.88 7.47
CA ARG A 241 28.70 20.11 8.55
C ARG A 241 27.33 20.36 7.92
N GLN A 242 26.32 19.65 8.40
CA GLN A 242 24.93 19.78 7.92
C GLN A 242 24.51 21.26 7.89
N PRO A 243 24.12 21.81 6.71
CA PRO A 243 23.58 23.16 6.64
C PRO A 243 22.17 23.25 7.22
N TYR A 244 21.40 22.15 7.11
CA TYR A 244 20.07 21.98 7.66
C TYR A 244 19.96 20.60 8.31
N THR A 245 19.19 20.49 9.40
CA THR A 245 19.00 19.19 10.08
C THR A 245 17.85 18.39 9.48
N ASN A 246 16.83 19.07 8.96
CA ASN A 246 15.65 18.45 8.37
C ASN A 246 15.29 19.01 7.00
N SER A 247 14.67 18.18 6.15
CA SER A 247 14.29 18.57 4.79
C SER A 247 13.30 19.74 4.77
N SER A 248 12.45 19.88 5.80
CA SER A 248 11.47 20.97 5.82
C SER A 248 12.12 22.34 5.96
N GLU A 249 13.21 22.47 6.71
CA GLU A 249 13.98 23.73 6.84
C GLU A 249 14.70 24.05 5.53
N ALA A 250 15.38 23.05 4.97
CA ALA A 250 16.07 23.18 3.70
C ALA A 250 15.13 23.61 2.56
N CYS A 251 13.98 22.94 2.39
CA CYS A 251 13.01 23.32 1.36
C CYS A 251 12.46 24.74 1.56
N ARG A 252 12.24 25.20 2.80
CA ARG A 252 11.80 26.59 3.04
C ARG A 252 12.86 27.61 2.67
N ALA A 253 14.13 27.29 2.90
CA ALA A 253 15.25 28.16 2.58
C ALA A 253 15.52 28.24 1.06
N LEU A 254 15.18 27.20 0.31
CA LEU A 254 15.45 27.08 -1.13
C LEU A 254 14.32 27.60 -2.04
N GLY A 255 13.15 27.93 -1.47
CA GLY A 255 11.98 28.45 -2.20
C GLY A 255 11.23 27.38 -2.98
#